data_AF-A0AAP2Z1D3-F1
#
_entry.id   AF-A0AAP2Z1D3-F1
#
_cell.length_a   1.000
_cell.length_b   1.000
_cell.length_c   1.000
_cell.angle_alpha   90.00
_cell.angle_beta   90.00
_cell.angle_gamma   90.00
#
_symmetry.space_group_name_H-M   'P 1'
#
loop_
_entity.id
_entity.type
_entity.pdbx_description
1 polymer ?
#
loop_
_entity_poly.entity_id
_entity_poly.type
_entity_poly.pdbx_seq_one_letter_code
_entity_poly.pdbx_strand_id
1 'polypeptide(L)'
;MANIVFNPANNVASRFERYGQTRRRQMWKAIWLVGFYFLNLVLYAIPLTYAGFGASGEVGSPPAIVDSVALALGTDPTATWQYLQAVIQNSTFLLLFSVLTFGTFHTAVWLTRSSNGILQSIHTVVYSTGVYLAALFSLTWYLSTASAVNVADEWLIWLQVEFVYSIIDIVGVSLELPVGRQSAVSVEGMSRSGLLGLSGLLITTIYYLYSLYLGARVNHHTTRFTAFVVIGFVIISPVVFVLGSIVVALISTDLLAVVPLQSNY
;
A
#
# COMPACT_ATOMS: atom_id res chain seq x y z
N MET A 1 21.33 0.75 13.41
CA MET A 1 20.66 0.51 12.11
C MET A 1 21.24 -0.67 11.33
N ALA A 2 22.56 -0.87 11.26
CA ALA A 2 23.16 -2.03 10.55
C ALA A 2 22.60 -3.41 10.99
N ASN A 3 22.33 -3.59 12.29
CA ASN A 3 21.77 -4.83 12.83
C ASN A 3 20.36 -5.16 12.31
N ILE A 4 19.60 -4.17 11.82
CA ILE A 4 18.27 -4.39 11.23
C ILE A 4 18.38 -5.03 9.86
N VAL A 5 19.37 -4.61 9.07
CA VAL A 5 19.63 -5.14 7.72
C VAL A 5 20.23 -6.53 7.77
N PHE A 6 21.20 -6.76 8.69
CA PHE A 6 21.93 -8.03 8.75
C PHE A 6 21.33 -9.08 9.69
N ASN A 7 20.39 -8.72 10.56
CA ASN A 7 19.70 -9.66 11.45
C ASN A 7 18.21 -9.31 11.63
N PRO A 8 17.38 -9.46 10.58
CA PRO A 8 15.96 -9.14 10.63
C PRO A 8 15.19 -9.99 11.64
N ALA A 9 15.64 -11.23 11.92
CA ALA A 9 15.00 -12.13 12.86
C ALA A 9 14.85 -11.55 14.27
N ASN A 10 15.86 -10.79 14.75
CA ASN A 10 15.81 -10.16 16.07
C ASN A 10 14.77 -9.04 16.20
N ASN A 11 14.39 -8.42 15.09
CA ASN A 11 13.38 -7.36 15.06
C ASN A 11 11.98 -7.92 14.82
N VAL A 12 11.89 -9.00 14.04
CA VAL A 12 10.63 -9.68 13.72
C VAL A 12 10.14 -10.51 14.91
N ALA A 13 11.05 -11.04 15.74
CA ALA A 13 10.72 -11.81 16.92
C ALA A 13 9.90 -10.99 17.93
N SER A 14 8.62 -11.31 18.03
CA SER A 14 7.76 -10.80 19.08
C SER A 14 8.18 -11.42 20.41
N ARG A 15 8.80 -10.63 21.31
CA ARG A 15 9.28 -11.11 22.62
C ARG A 15 8.14 -11.36 23.61
N PHE A 16 7.08 -12.06 23.21
CA PHE A 16 5.89 -12.27 24.04
C PHE A 16 6.14 -13.10 25.30
N GLU A 17 7.16 -13.95 25.33
CA GLU A 17 7.55 -14.68 26.55
C GLU A 17 8.06 -13.75 27.68
N ARG A 18 8.50 -12.52 27.35
CA ARG A 18 8.76 -11.46 28.36
C ARG A 18 7.52 -10.62 28.72
N TYR A 19 6.38 -10.87 28.09
CA TYR A 19 5.15 -10.07 28.18
C TYR A 19 3.93 -10.89 28.59
N GLY A 20 4.06 -11.77 29.59
CA GLY A 20 2.94 -12.35 30.35
C GLY A 20 2.17 -11.28 31.12
N GLN A 21 1.45 -10.40 30.42
CA GLN A 21 0.77 -9.24 30.98
C GLN A 21 -0.75 -9.33 30.82
N THR A 22 -1.46 -8.86 31.84
CA THR A 22 -2.91 -8.68 31.93
C THR A 22 -3.56 -8.10 30.67
N ARG A 23 -4.80 -8.50 30.34
CA ARG A 23 -5.59 -8.04 29.16
C ARG A 23 -5.50 -6.52 28.90
N ARG A 24 -5.52 -5.69 29.96
CA ARG A 24 -5.39 -4.23 29.86
C ARG A 24 -4.10 -3.77 29.17
N ARG A 25 -2.95 -4.40 29.47
CA ARG A 25 -1.67 -4.04 28.86
C ARG A 25 -1.58 -4.52 27.42
N GLN A 26 -2.22 -5.64 27.08
CA GLN A 26 -2.37 -6.08 25.68
C GLN A 26 -3.19 -5.08 24.87
N MET A 27 -4.32 -4.62 25.42
CA MET A 27 -5.16 -3.59 24.79
C MET A 27 -4.41 -2.27 24.60
N TRP A 28 -3.68 -1.80 25.62
CA TRP A 28 -2.87 -0.59 25.51
C TRP A 28 -1.81 -0.68 24.42
N LYS A 29 -1.13 -1.84 24.31
CA LYS A 29 -0.16 -2.09 23.24
C LYS A 29 -0.81 -2.11 21.86
N ALA A 30 -2.00 -2.71 21.73
CA ALA A 30 -2.73 -2.69 20.48
C ALA A 30 -3.08 -1.25 20.06
N ILE A 31 -3.59 -0.43 20.99
CA ILE A 31 -3.86 1.00 20.75
C ILE A 31 -2.59 1.73 20.31
N TRP A 32 -1.47 1.51 21.00
CA TRP A 32 -0.20 2.16 20.66
C TRP A 32 0.31 1.75 19.28
N LEU A 33 0.25 0.45 18.94
CA LEU A 33 0.65 -0.05 17.62
C LEU A 33 -0.25 0.51 16.51
N VAL A 34 -1.55 0.60 16.76
CA VAL A 34 -2.51 1.19 15.82
C VAL A 34 -2.21 2.69 15.63
N GLY A 35 -1.99 3.44 16.72
CA GLY A 35 -1.63 4.85 16.64
C GLY A 35 -0.30 5.09 15.91
N PHE A 36 0.73 4.29 16.22
CA PHE A 36 2.01 4.33 15.51
C PHE A 36 1.84 4.03 14.02
N TYR A 37 1.03 3.03 13.67
CA TYR A 37 0.73 2.69 12.30
C TYR A 37 0.03 3.84 11.55
N PHE A 38 -1.00 4.46 12.13
CA PHE A 38 -1.70 5.59 11.50
C PHE A 38 -0.79 6.79 11.28
N LEU A 39 0.10 7.10 12.24
CA LEU A 39 1.08 8.17 12.06
C LEU A 39 2.01 7.88 10.88
N ASN A 40 2.57 6.66 10.80
CA ASN A 40 3.44 6.28 9.69
C ASN A 40 2.70 6.31 8.35
N LEU A 41 1.44 5.87 8.33
CA LEU A 41 0.59 5.91 7.15
C LEU A 41 0.43 7.33 6.60
N VAL A 42 0.11 8.31 7.45
CA VAL A 42 0.00 9.72 7.03
C VAL A 42 1.37 10.24 6.56
N LEU A 43 2.44 9.95 7.29
CA LEU A 43 3.79 10.35 6.91
C LEU A 43 4.21 9.78 5.54
N TYR A 44 3.73 8.59 5.17
CA TYR A 44 4.00 7.99 3.87
C TYR A 44 3.08 8.50 2.76
N ALA A 45 1.85 8.92 3.08
CA ALA A 45 0.92 9.49 2.10
C ALA A 45 1.38 10.87 1.61
N ILE A 46 2.04 11.67 2.47
CA ILE A 46 2.52 13.03 2.13
C ILE A 46 3.46 13.05 0.91
N PRO A 47 4.58 12.30 0.85
CA PRO A 47 5.48 12.34 -0.29
C PRO A 47 4.86 11.79 -1.57
N LEU A 48 3.98 10.79 -1.47
CA LEU A 48 3.19 10.29 -2.61
C LEU A 48 2.30 11.40 -3.17
N THR A 49 1.60 12.11 -2.29
CA THR A 49 0.74 13.22 -2.70
C THR A 49 1.54 14.34 -3.34
N TYR A 50 2.73 14.63 -2.80
CA TYR A 50 3.63 15.64 -3.39
C TYR A 50 4.16 15.23 -4.77
N ALA A 51 4.34 13.94 -5.03
CA ALA A 51 4.64 13.41 -6.37
C ALA A 51 3.43 13.41 -7.33
N GLY A 52 2.26 13.86 -6.89
CA GLY A 52 1.05 13.91 -7.71
C GLY A 52 0.23 12.61 -7.70
N PHE A 53 0.61 11.60 -6.92
CA PHE A 53 -0.23 10.41 -6.76
C PHE A 53 -1.55 10.75 -6.05
N GLY A 54 -2.65 10.17 -6.51
CA GLY A 54 -3.97 10.38 -5.93
C GLY A 54 -4.63 11.73 -6.25
N ALA A 55 -3.95 12.61 -7.01
CA ALA A 55 -4.55 13.84 -7.52
C ALA A 55 -5.36 13.53 -8.80
N SER A 56 -6.55 12.98 -8.64
CA SER A 56 -7.46 12.70 -9.76
C SER A 56 -8.71 13.57 -9.71
N GLY A 57 -8.87 14.44 -10.71
CA GLY A 57 -10.13 15.16 -10.99
C GLY A 57 -10.28 16.53 -10.34
N GLU A 58 -11.36 17.21 -10.72
CA GLU A 58 -11.83 18.41 -10.02
C GLU A 58 -12.37 18.00 -8.65
N VAL A 59 -11.70 18.44 -7.59
CA VAL A 59 -12.33 18.43 -6.26
C VAL A 59 -13.30 19.60 -6.20
N GLY A 60 -14.49 19.39 -5.61
CA GLY A 60 -15.45 20.46 -5.37
C GLY A 60 -14.87 21.59 -4.50
N SER A 61 -15.65 22.63 -4.27
CA SER A 61 -15.20 23.81 -3.51
C SER A 61 -14.67 23.46 -2.11
N PRO A 62 -13.60 24.14 -1.64
CA PRO A 62 -13.06 23.91 -0.31
C PRO A 62 -14.11 24.18 0.78
N PRO A 63 -14.20 23.35 1.82
CA PRO A 63 -15.00 23.66 3.00
C PRO A 63 -14.51 24.96 3.64
N ALA A 64 -15.43 25.75 4.23
CA ALA A 64 -15.11 27.06 4.81
C ALA A 64 -13.93 27.05 5.81
N ILE A 65 -13.74 25.93 6.53
CA ILE A 65 -12.62 25.79 7.46
C ILE A 65 -11.27 25.65 6.73
N VAL A 66 -11.23 24.93 5.62
CA VAL A 66 -10.02 24.76 4.79
C VAL A 66 -9.70 26.08 4.10
N ASP A 67 -10.73 26.75 3.58
CA ASP A 67 -10.62 28.07 2.96
C ASP A 67 -10.04 29.10 3.94
N SER A 68 -10.62 29.22 5.14
CA SER A 68 -10.14 30.14 6.17
C SER A 68 -8.70 29.88 6.59
N VAL A 69 -8.32 28.60 6.75
CA VAL A 69 -6.95 28.22 7.13
C VAL A 69 -5.96 28.48 6.01
N ALA A 70 -6.31 28.15 4.76
CA ALA A 70 -5.45 28.41 3.61
C ALA A 70 -5.19 29.91 3.43
N LEU A 71 -6.23 30.74 3.51
CA LEU A 71 -6.12 32.20 3.47
C LEU A 71 -5.24 32.74 4.60
N ALA A 72 -5.39 32.22 5.83
CA ALA A 72 -4.57 32.62 6.97
C ALA A 72 -3.08 32.23 6.81
N LEU A 73 -2.79 31.15 6.10
CA LEU A 73 -1.45 30.68 5.78
C LEU A 73 -0.88 31.29 4.48
N GLY A 74 -1.68 32.08 3.75
CA GLY A 74 -1.28 32.66 2.46
C GLY A 74 -1.17 31.63 1.33
N THR A 75 -1.87 30.49 1.43
CA THR A 75 -1.92 29.46 0.37
C THR A 75 -3.22 29.54 -0.42
N ASP A 76 -3.24 28.98 -1.63
CA ASP A 76 -4.46 28.88 -2.42
C ASP A 76 -5.44 27.86 -1.79
N PRO A 77 -6.68 28.24 -1.45
CA PRO A 77 -7.68 27.35 -0.84
C PRO A 77 -7.99 26.10 -1.67
N THR A 78 -8.08 26.26 -3.00
CA THR A 78 -8.44 25.16 -3.91
C THR A 78 -7.31 24.14 -3.99
N ALA A 79 -6.08 24.58 -4.21
CA ALA A 79 -4.90 23.71 -4.22
C ALA A 79 -4.68 23.03 -2.87
N THR A 80 -4.89 23.75 -1.77
CA THR A 80 -4.82 23.18 -0.41
C THR A 80 -5.84 22.05 -0.24
N TRP A 81 -7.06 22.26 -0.73
CA TRP A 81 -8.12 21.26 -0.65
C TRP A 81 -7.86 20.05 -1.54
N GLN A 82 -7.40 20.26 -2.78
CA GLN A 82 -6.96 19.19 -3.68
C GLN A 82 -5.87 18.34 -3.03
N TYR A 83 -4.88 18.99 -2.44
CA TYR A 83 -3.80 18.30 -1.74
C TYR A 83 -4.33 17.46 -0.56
N LEU A 84 -5.19 18.01 0.29
CA LEU A 84 -5.77 17.29 1.42
C LEU A 84 -6.59 16.06 0.97
N GLN A 85 -7.37 16.20 -0.10
CA GLN A 85 -8.11 15.08 -0.68
C GLN A 85 -7.20 13.99 -1.21
N ALA A 86 -6.13 14.36 -1.91
CA ALA A 86 -5.14 13.40 -2.40
C ALA A 86 -4.39 12.72 -1.22
N VAL A 87 -4.10 13.43 -0.13
CA VAL A 87 -3.56 12.81 1.11
C VAL A 87 -4.55 11.79 1.68
N ILE A 88 -5.84 12.12 1.76
CA ILE A 88 -6.89 11.20 2.25
C ILE A 88 -7.01 9.97 1.35
N GLN A 89 -7.00 10.16 0.03
CA GLN A 89 -7.08 9.09 -0.95
C GLN A 89 -5.87 8.15 -0.84
N ASN A 90 -4.65 8.70 -0.87
CA ASN A 90 -3.42 7.92 -0.70
C ASN A 90 -3.42 7.19 0.65
N SER A 91 -3.79 7.87 1.75
CA SER A 91 -3.91 7.26 3.07
C SER A 91 -4.89 6.08 3.08
N THR A 92 -6.03 6.22 2.38
CA THR A 92 -7.03 5.15 2.25
C THR A 92 -6.48 3.97 1.47
N PHE A 93 -5.81 4.20 0.35
CA PHE A 93 -5.15 3.13 -0.42
C PHE A 93 -4.12 2.38 0.43
N LEU A 94 -3.27 3.10 1.16
CA LEU A 94 -2.28 2.49 2.07
C LEU A 94 -2.93 1.66 3.17
N LEU A 95 -4.04 2.15 3.74
CA LEU A 95 -4.81 1.45 4.75
C LEU A 95 -5.38 0.15 4.18
N LEU A 96 -6.05 0.22 3.03
CA LEU A 96 -6.68 -0.94 2.38
C LEU A 96 -5.65 -2.01 2.03
N PHE A 97 -4.50 -1.64 1.44
CA PHE A 97 -3.42 -2.58 1.16
C PHE A 97 -2.84 -3.21 2.42
N SER A 98 -2.71 -2.45 3.50
CA SER A 98 -2.23 -2.99 4.78
C SER A 98 -3.23 -3.95 5.42
N VAL A 99 -4.53 -3.62 5.39
CA VAL A 99 -5.61 -4.50 5.86
C VAL A 99 -5.64 -5.78 5.03
N LEU A 100 -5.48 -5.67 3.71
CA LEU A 100 -5.46 -6.84 2.82
C LEU A 100 -4.22 -7.70 3.03
N THR A 101 -3.04 -7.09 3.21
CA THR A 101 -1.80 -7.80 3.58
C THR A 101 -2.00 -8.55 4.89
N PHE A 102 -2.54 -7.87 5.91
CA PHE A 102 -2.83 -8.48 7.19
C PHE A 102 -3.84 -9.63 7.06
N GLY A 103 -4.92 -9.42 6.32
CA GLY A 103 -5.97 -10.41 6.10
C GLY A 103 -5.44 -11.65 5.40
N THR A 104 -4.70 -11.49 4.31
CA THR A 104 -4.10 -12.59 3.56
C THR A 104 -3.04 -13.34 4.38
N PHE A 105 -2.15 -12.62 5.08
CA PHE A 105 -1.17 -13.23 5.97
C PHE A 105 -1.83 -14.02 7.10
N HIS A 106 -2.78 -13.40 7.83
CA HIS A 106 -3.44 -14.03 8.97
C HIS A 106 -4.29 -15.24 8.55
N THR A 107 -5.02 -15.10 7.44
CA THR A 107 -5.81 -16.20 6.86
C THR A 107 -4.90 -17.37 6.50
N ALA A 108 -3.72 -17.13 5.92
CA ALA A 108 -2.80 -18.19 5.55
C ALA A 108 -2.22 -18.92 6.75
N VAL A 109 -1.77 -18.21 7.81
CA VAL A 109 -1.30 -18.88 9.04
C VAL A 109 -2.42 -19.61 9.76
N TRP A 110 -3.66 -19.13 9.67
CA TRP A 110 -4.84 -19.79 10.22
C TRP A 110 -5.21 -21.06 9.45
N LEU A 111 -5.30 -20.99 8.12
CA LEU A 111 -5.61 -22.13 7.24
C LEU A 111 -4.55 -23.25 7.34
N THR A 112 -3.28 -22.86 7.49
CA THR A 112 -2.18 -23.80 7.73
C THR A 112 -2.09 -24.29 9.18
N ARG A 113 -3.09 -23.96 10.02
CA ARG A 113 -3.22 -24.35 11.44
C ARG A 113 -1.99 -24.01 12.29
N SER A 114 -1.23 -22.98 11.88
CA SER A 114 -0.01 -22.54 12.54
C SER A 114 -0.19 -21.18 13.23
N SER A 115 -1.43 -20.73 13.40
CA SER A 115 -1.70 -19.42 14.00
C SER A 115 -1.47 -19.44 15.52
N ASN A 116 -0.59 -18.57 16.02
CA ASN A 116 -0.39 -18.30 17.45
C ASN A 116 -1.23 -17.10 17.95
N GLY A 117 -2.20 -16.65 17.15
CA GLY A 117 -3.09 -15.54 17.49
C GLY A 117 -2.96 -14.33 16.58
N ILE A 118 -3.98 -13.47 16.64
CA ILE A 118 -4.11 -12.29 15.78
C ILE A 118 -3.04 -11.23 16.08
N LEU A 119 -2.64 -11.09 17.34
CA LEU A 119 -1.69 -10.06 17.78
C LEU A 119 -0.28 -10.29 17.21
N GLN A 120 0.10 -11.54 17.01
CA GLN A 120 1.35 -11.96 16.37
C GLN A 120 1.35 -11.61 14.88
N SER A 121 0.21 -11.74 14.22
CA SER A 121 0.05 -11.31 12.83
C SER A 121 0.08 -9.78 12.72
N ILE A 122 -0.61 -9.05 13.61
CA ILE A 122 -0.54 -7.57 13.68
C ILE A 122 0.90 -7.12 13.88
N HIS A 123 1.61 -7.69 14.86
CA HIS A 123 3.01 -7.35 15.14
C HIS A 123 3.90 -7.60 13.92
N THR A 124 3.75 -8.77 13.29
CA THR A 124 4.50 -9.15 12.09
C THR A 124 4.30 -8.10 11.00
N VAL A 125 3.04 -7.84 10.64
CA VAL A 125 2.70 -6.93 9.54
C VAL A 125 3.11 -5.51 9.87
N VAL A 126 2.70 -4.92 10.99
CA VAL A 126 3.03 -3.51 11.31
C VAL A 126 4.54 -3.27 11.31
N TYR A 127 5.32 -4.20 11.88
CA TYR A 127 6.76 -4.01 11.98
C TYR A 127 7.49 -4.23 10.64
N SER A 128 7.09 -5.24 9.85
CA SER A 128 7.63 -5.42 8.50
C SER A 128 7.24 -4.27 7.58
N THR A 129 5.97 -3.89 7.63
CA THR A 129 5.38 -2.89 6.75
C THR A 129 5.98 -1.52 7.00
N GLY A 130 6.23 -1.10 8.24
CA GLY A 130 6.83 0.22 8.51
C GLY A 130 8.20 0.44 7.84
N VAL A 131 9.17 -0.44 8.08
CA VAL A 131 10.54 -0.25 7.54
C VAL A 131 10.57 -0.36 6.02
N TYR A 132 9.86 -1.33 5.44
CA TYR A 132 9.93 -1.58 4.00
C TYR A 132 9.04 -0.65 3.20
N LEU A 133 7.89 -0.20 3.73
CA LEU A 133 7.09 0.84 3.07
C LEU A 133 7.85 2.15 2.97
N ALA A 134 8.57 2.56 4.03
CA ALA A 134 9.40 3.76 3.96
C ALA A 134 10.40 3.70 2.81
N ALA A 135 11.07 2.55 2.62
CA ALA A 135 12.01 2.34 1.53
C ALA A 135 11.31 2.29 0.15
N LEU A 136 10.20 1.55 0.02
CA LEU A 136 9.42 1.49 -1.22
C LEU A 136 8.94 2.88 -1.63
N PHE A 137 8.34 3.64 -0.72
CA PHE A 137 7.84 4.98 -1.02
C PHE A 137 8.95 5.98 -1.30
N SER A 138 10.08 5.91 -0.60
CA SER A 138 11.22 6.79 -0.92
C SER A 138 11.76 6.52 -2.33
N LEU A 139 11.80 5.25 -2.75
CA LEU A 139 12.26 4.87 -4.08
C LEU A 139 11.23 5.21 -5.16
N THR A 140 9.93 4.98 -4.92
CA THR A 140 8.85 5.40 -5.83
C THR A 140 8.79 6.91 -5.97
N TRP A 141 8.94 7.65 -4.87
CA TRP A 141 9.02 9.11 -4.88
C TRP A 141 10.22 9.60 -5.70
N TYR A 142 11.40 8.99 -5.51
CA TYR A 142 12.57 9.29 -6.32
C TYR A 142 12.32 9.04 -7.81
N LEU A 143 11.73 7.89 -8.18
CA LEU A 143 11.44 7.56 -9.58
C LEU A 143 10.45 8.55 -10.21
N SER A 144 9.39 8.92 -9.50
CA SER A 144 8.35 9.82 -10.00
C SER A 144 8.73 11.31 -10.08
N THR A 145 9.79 11.74 -9.38
CA THR A 145 10.16 13.17 -9.31
C THR A 145 11.49 13.52 -9.94
N ALA A 146 12.39 12.55 -10.13
CA ALA A 146 13.70 12.81 -10.72
C ALA A 146 13.62 12.75 -12.25
N SER A 147 13.80 13.90 -12.91
CA SER A 147 13.81 13.99 -14.38
C SER A 147 14.84 13.08 -15.07
N ALA A 148 15.91 12.72 -14.36
CA ALA A 148 16.97 11.84 -14.85
C ALA A 148 16.55 10.36 -14.97
N VAL A 149 15.35 9.98 -14.50
CA VAL A 149 14.87 8.59 -14.49
C VAL A 149 13.48 8.41 -15.10
N ASN A 150 13.02 9.35 -15.95
CA ASN A 150 11.69 9.30 -16.60
C ASN A 150 11.39 7.95 -17.28
N VAL A 151 12.34 7.37 -18.02
CA VAL A 151 12.13 6.06 -18.69
C VAL A 151 11.84 4.94 -17.67
N ALA A 152 12.45 4.99 -16.48
CA ALA A 152 12.21 4.00 -15.43
C ALA A 152 10.86 4.22 -14.74
N ASP A 153 10.43 5.48 -14.58
CA ASP A 153 9.12 5.83 -14.07
C ASP A 153 8.00 5.38 -15.03
N GLU A 154 8.11 5.75 -16.31
CA GLU A 154 7.19 5.34 -17.37
C GLU A 154 7.08 3.81 -17.46
N TRP A 155 8.22 3.10 -17.41
CA TRP A 155 8.23 1.64 -17.42
C TRP A 155 7.54 1.03 -16.20
N LEU A 156 7.74 1.61 -15.01
CA LEU A 156 7.09 1.16 -13.78
C LEU A 156 5.58 1.38 -13.83
N ILE A 157 5.13 2.54 -14.31
CA ILE A 157 3.70 2.86 -14.50
C ILE A 157 3.09 1.90 -15.52
N TRP A 158 3.75 1.69 -16.67
CA TRP A 158 3.29 0.74 -17.69
C TRP A 158 3.12 -0.66 -17.11
N LEU A 159 4.09 -1.16 -16.33
CA LEU A 159 4.01 -2.47 -15.69
C LEU A 159 2.80 -2.58 -14.74
N GLN A 160 2.53 -1.53 -13.97
CA GLN A 160 1.38 -1.48 -13.05
C GLN A 160 0.06 -1.47 -13.81
N VAL A 161 -0.04 -0.66 -14.88
CA VAL A 161 -1.22 -0.57 -15.75
C VAL A 161 -1.48 -1.91 -16.44
N GLU A 162 -0.45 -2.53 -17.02
CA GLU A 162 -0.57 -3.81 -17.72
C GLU A 162 -0.94 -4.95 -16.76
N PHE A 163 -0.44 -4.93 -15.53
CA PHE A 163 -0.88 -5.86 -14.49
C PHE A 163 -2.39 -5.76 -14.23
N VAL A 164 -2.94 -4.55 -14.09
CA VAL A 164 -4.38 -4.35 -13.87
C VAL A 164 -5.19 -4.78 -15.10
N TYR A 165 -4.78 -4.39 -16.30
CA TYR A 165 -5.44 -4.81 -17.54
C TYR A 165 -5.39 -6.33 -17.74
N SER A 166 -4.30 -7.00 -17.37
CA SER A 166 -4.22 -8.46 -17.43
C SER A 166 -5.32 -9.13 -16.59
N ILE A 167 -5.65 -8.58 -15.42
CA ILE A 167 -6.74 -9.10 -14.58
C ILE A 167 -8.10 -8.76 -15.18
N ILE A 168 -8.29 -7.55 -15.71
CA ILE A 168 -9.52 -7.15 -16.43
C ILE A 168 -9.79 -8.11 -17.60
N ASP A 169 -8.77 -8.40 -18.40
CA ASP A 169 -8.81 -9.29 -19.56
C ASP A 169 -9.16 -10.73 -19.14
N ILE A 170 -8.58 -11.23 -18.04
CA ILE A 170 -8.90 -12.57 -17.48
C ILE A 170 -10.36 -12.66 -17.01
N VAL A 171 -10.87 -11.61 -16.37
CA VAL A 171 -12.26 -11.56 -15.89
C VAL A 171 -13.24 -11.38 -17.07
N GLY A 172 -12.79 -10.75 -18.16
CA GLY A 172 -13.59 -10.55 -19.37
C GLY A 172 -14.58 -9.39 -19.27
N VAL A 173 -14.24 -8.34 -18.52
CA VAL A 173 -15.10 -7.14 -18.35
C VAL A 173 -14.56 -5.95 -19.15
N SER A 174 -15.46 -5.15 -19.71
CA SER A 174 -15.12 -3.94 -20.48
C SER A 174 -14.93 -2.73 -19.57
N LEU A 175 -13.88 -2.77 -18.74
CA LEU A 175 -13.45 -1.65 -17.90
C LEU A 175 -12.18 -1.01 -18.47
N GLU A 176 -12.10 0.32 -18.39
CA GLU A 176 -10.91 1.09 -18.77
C GLU A 176 -10.40 1.90 -17.59
N LEU A 177 -9.08 1.93 -17.42
CA LEU A 177 -8.45 2.82 -16.46
C LEU A 177 -8.52 4.26 -16.99
N PRO A 178 -8.58 5.29 -16.12
CA PRO A 178 -8.62 6.69 -16.54
C PRO A 178 -7.44 7.11 -17.43
N VAL A 179 -6.28 6.48 -17.23
CA VAL A 179 -5.06 6.72 -18.03
C VAL A 179 -5.04 5.95 -19.36
N GLY A 180 -6.03 5.09 -19.60
CA GLY A 180 -6.09 4.18 -20.74
C GLY A 180 -5.05 3.06 -20.70
N ARG A 181 -5.12 2.16 -21.68
CA ARG A 181 -4.10 1.12 -21.89
C ARG A 181 -2.90 1.74 -22.56
N GLN A 182 -1.74 1.66 -21.91
CA GLN A 182 -0.50 2.24 -22.39
C GLN A 182 0.22 1.27 -23.35
N SER A 183 0.90 1.82 -24.36
CA SER A 183 1.81 1.04 -25.19
C SER A 183 3.03 0.59 -24.38
N ALA A 184 3.65 -0.53 -24.77
CA ALA A 184 4.87 -1.01 -24.13
C ALA A 184 5.97 0.05 -24.16
N VAL A 185 6.54 0.33 -22.98
CA VAL A 185 7.63 1.31 -22.82
C VAL A 185 8.97 0.62 -23.13
N SER A 186 9.72 1.19 -24.08
CA SER A 186 11.07 0.71 -24.38
C SER A 186 12.00 0.99 -23.20
N VAL A 187 12.85 0.02 -22.87
CA VAL A 187 13.93 0.19 -21.89
C VAL A 187 15.19 0.81 -22.51
N GLU A 188 15.18 1.06 -23.82
CA GLU A 188 16.25 1.79 -24.50
C GLU A 188 16.35 3.21 -23.94
N GLY A 189 17.57 3.64 -23.61
CA GLY A 189 17.79 4.94 -22.98
C GLY A 189 17.52 4.98 -21.47
N MET A 190 17.21 3.84 -20.82
CA MET A 190 17.11 3.79 -19.36
C MET A 190 18.44 4.17 -18.72
N SER A 191 18.44 5.24 -17.92
CA SER A 191 19.64 5.71 -17.23
C SER A 191 20.08 4.70 -16.17
N ARG A 192 21.39 4.71 -15.84
CA ARG A 192 21.93 3.90 -14.74
C ARG A 192 21.20 4.17 -13.41
N SER A 193 20.85 5.42 -13.16
CA SER A 193 20.13 5.82 -11.95
C SER A 193 18.71 5.27 -11.93
N GLY A 194 18.03 5.19 -13.09
CA GLY A 194 16.72 4.56 -13.22
C GLY A 194 16.79 3.06 -12.94
N LEU A 195 17.77 2.38 -13.54
CA LEU A 195 18.02 0.96 -13.29
C LEU A 195 18.31 0.67 -11.80
N LEU A 196 19.11 1.52 -11.14
CA LEU A 196 19.37 1.41 -9.71
C LEU A 196 18.12 1.63 -8.86
N GLY A 197 17.26 2.59 -9.23
CA GLY A 197 15.97 2.82 -8.56
C GLY A 197 15.06 1.59 -8.66
N LEU A 198 14.88 1.03 -9.86
CA LEU A 198 14.10 -0.19 -10.08
C LEU A 198 14.68 -1.41 -9.35
N SER A 199 16.01 -1.57 -9.37
CA SER A 199 16.70 -2.62 -8.62
C SER A 199 16.48 -2.47 -7.12
N GLY A 200 16.52 -1.23 -6.61
CA GLY A 200 16.22 -0.91 -5.23
C GLY A 200 14.79 -1.30 -4.84
N LEU A 201 13.81 -1.02 -5.70
CA LEU A 201 12.41 -1.42 -5.48
C LEU A 201 12.27 -2.94 -5.43
N LEU A 202 12.90 -3.65 -6.37
CA LEU A 202 12.88 -5.11 -6.40
C LEU A 202 13.50 -5.71 -5.13
N ILE A 203 14.70 -5.26 -4.75
CA ILE A 203 15.40 -5.73 -3.55
C ILE A 203 14.56 -5.44 -2.30
N THR A 204 14.01 -4.24 -2.17
CA THR A 204 13.16 -3.85 -1.04
C THR A 204 11.92 -4.74 -0.95
N THR A 205 11.29 -5.05 -2.09
CA THR A 205 10.14 -5.97 -2.17
C THR A 205 10.53 -7.39 -1.73
N ILE A 206 11.68 -7.91 -2.18
CA ILE A 206 12.18 -9.23 -1.75
C ILE A 206 12.41 -9.25 -0.24
N TYR A 207 13.05 -8.22 0.31
CA TYR A 207 13.29 -8.14 1.75
C TYR A 207 11.98 -7.99 2.56
N TYR A 208 10.99 -7.27 2.04
CA TYR A 208 9.67 -7.19 2.63
C TYR A 208 9.02 -8.58 2.74
N LEU A 209 8.99 -9.33 1.63
CA LEU A 209 8.46 -10.71 1.62
C LEU A 209 9.26 -11.64 2.54
N TYR A 210 10.58 -11.48 2.58
CA TYR A 210 11.43 -12.25 3.49
C TYR A 210 11.17 -11.92 4.97
N SER A 211 10.89 -10.67 5.29
CA SER A 211 10.54 -10.26 6.66
C SER A 211 9.20 -10.86 7.10
N LEU A 212 8.19 -10.87 6.21
CA LEU A 212 6.93 -11.58 6.47
C LEU A 212 7.17 -13.09 6.62
N TYR A 213 8.07 -13.67 5.83
CA TYR A 213 8.40 -15.09 5.89
C TYR A 213 8.99 -15.41 7.27
N LEU A 214 9.94 -14.60 7.73
CA LEU A 214 10.49 -14.70 9.08
C LEU A 214 9.42 -14.47 10.14
N GLY A 215 8.45 -13.58 9.90
CA GLY A 215 7.32 -13.34 10.79
C GLY A 215 6.48 -14.58 11.01
N ALA A 216 6.13 -15.29 9.93
CA ALA A 216 5.45 -16.57 10.01
C ALA A 216 6.33 -17.60 10.76
N ARG A 217 7.60 -17.69 10.39
CA ARG A 217 8.54 -18.67 10.98
C ARG A 217 8.75 -18.49 12.48
N VAL A 218 8.91 -17.25 12.93
CA VAL A 218 9.33 -16.91 14.28
C VAL A 218 8.13 -16.68 15.18
N ASN A 219 7.14 -15.90 14.75
CA ASN A 219 5.99 -15.54 15.58
C ASN A 219 4.87 -16.58 15.54
N HIS A 220 4.78 -17.35 14.46
CA HIS A 220 3.78 -18.39 14.24
C HIS A 220 4.39 -19.82 14.26
N HIS A 221 5.68 -19.96 14.58
CA HIS A 221 6.41 -21.24 14.65
C HIS A 221 6.23 -22.15 13.43
N THR A 222 6.03 -21.56 12.25
CA THR A 222 5.74 -22.34 11.05
C THR A 222 6.97 -23.07 10.52
N THR A 223 6.76 -24.13 9.72
CA THR A 223 7.84 -24.77 8.96
C THR A 223 8.31 -23.89 7.80
N ARG A 224 9.41 -24.25 7.10
CA ARG A 224 9.90 -23.49 5.91
C ARG A 224 8.83 -23.50 4.83
N PHE A 225 8.29 -24.67 4.55
CA PHE A 225 7.25 -24.88 3.55
C PHE A 225 5.99 -24.08 3.89
N THR A 226 5.50 -24.19 5.12
CA THR A 226 4.32 -23.44 5.57
C THR A 226 4.53 -21.93 5.46
N ALA A 227 5.70 -21.40 5.82
CA ALA A 227 5.99 -19.99 5.66
C ALA A 227 6.01 -19.56 4.17
N PHE A 228 6.52 -20.38 3.26
CA PHE A 228 6.41 -20.10 1.82
C PHE A 228 4.96 -20.05 1.35
N VAL A 229 4.11 -20.97 1.81
CA VAL A 229 2.66 -20.93 1.51
C VAL A 229 2.05 -19.63 2.01
N VAL A 230 2.38 -19.18 3.23
CA VAL A 230 1.91 -17.91 3.78
C VAL A 230 2.32 -16.73 2.90
N ILE A 231 3.56 -16.70 2.41
CA ILE A 231 4.00 -15.67 1.48
C ILE A 231 3.28 -15.74 0.14
N GLY A 232 2.99 -16.94 -0.37
CA GLY A 232 2.16 -17.12 -1.57
C GLY A 232 0.81 -16.42 -1.46
N PHE A 233 0.13 -16.53 -0.30
CA PHE A 233 -1.12 -15.81 -0.05
C PHE A 233 -0.96 -14.29 -0.07
N VAL A 234 0.13 -13.77 0.50
CA VAL A 234 0.40 -12.32 0.49
C VAL A 234 0.73 -11.84 -0.93
N ILE A 235 1.49 -12.61 -1.72
CA ILE A 235 1.79 -12.28 -3.12
C ILE A 235 0.53 -12.22 -3.99
N ILE A 236 -0.51 -12.98 -3.65
CA ILE A 236 -1.81 -12.95 -4.34
C ILE A 236 -2.63 -11.70 -3.97
N SER A 237 -2.28 -10.98 -2.90
CA SER A 237 -3.05 -9.81 -2.43
C SER A 237 -3.27 -8.71 -3.48
N PRO A 238 -2.31 -8.33 -4.36
CA PRO A 238 -2.58 -7.33 -5.40
C PRO A 238 -3.64 -7.79 -6.41
N VAL A 239 -3.69 -9.09 -6.72
CA VAL A 239 -4.74 -9.66 -7.59
C VAL A 239 -6.10 -9.55 -6.93
N VAL A 240 -6.20 -9.91 -5.64
CA VAL A 240 -7.44 -9.78 -4.86
C VAL A 240 -7.87 -8.31 -4.77
N PHE A 241 -6.93 -7.39 -4.62
CA PHE A 241 -7.21 -5.96 -4.59
C PHE A 241 -7.82 -5.47 -5.91
N VAL A 242 -7.24 -5.85 -7.05
CA VAL A 242 -7.77 -5.49 -8.38
C VAL A 242 -9.14 -6.11 -8.61
N LEU A 243 -9.32 -7.39 -8.28
CA LEU A 243 -10.63 -8.06 -8.39
C LEU A 243 -11.70 -7.36 -7.53
N GLY A 244 -11.37 -7.01 -6.29
CA GLY A 244 -12.28 -6.25 -5.42
C GLY A 244 -12.62 -4.87 -6.00
N SER A 245 -11.63 -4.20 -6.61
CA SER A 245 -11.83 -2.90 -7.26
C SER A 245 -12.74 -3.00 -8.49
N ILE A 246 -12.59 -4.06 -9.30
CA ILE A 246 -13.49 -4.37 -10.42
C ILE A 246 -14.93 -4.56 -9.93
N VAL A 247 -15.14 -5.36 -8.88
CA VAL A 247 -16.47 -5.60 -8.31
C VAL A 247 -17.10 -4.29 -7.83
N VAL A 248 -16.35 -3.45 -7.11
CA VAL A 248 -16.84 -2.14 -6.64
C VAL A 248 -17.18 -1.23 -7.81
N ALA A 249 -16.36 -1.20 -8.86
CA ALA A 249 -16.61 -0.40 -10.05
C ALA A 249 -17.90 -0.82 -10.76
N LEU A 250 -18.10 -2.13 -10.98
CA LEU A 250 -19.31 -2.68 -11.61
C LEU A 250 -20.58 -2.36 -10.81
N ILE A 251 -20.54 -2.55 -9.49
CA ILE A 251 -21.66 -2.21 -8.60
C ILE A 251 -21.97 -0.71 -8.67
N SER A 252 -20.95 0.14 -8.72
CA SER A 252 -21.11 1.59 -8.78
C SER A 252 -21.71 2.05 -10.11
N THR A 253 -21.28 1.47 -11.24
CA THR A 253 -21.88 1.73 -12.56
C THR A 253 -23.32 1.24 -12.65
N ASP A 254 -23.63 0.08 -12.07
CA ASP A 254 -24.99 -0.46 -12.06
C ASP A 254 -25.92 0.39 -11.18
N LEU A 255 -25.45 0.89 -10.03
CA LEU A 255 -26.21 1.83 -9.20
C LEU A 255 -26.51 3.14 -9.94
N LEU A 256 -25.56 3.66 -10.72
CA LEU A 256 -25.77 4.85 -11.56
C LEU A 256 -26.70 4.58 -12.74
N ALA A 257 -26.74 3.36 -13.28
CA ALA A 257 -27.69 2.96 -14.32
C ALA A 257 -29.13 2.78 -13.79
N VAL A 258 -29.29 2.45 -12.50
CA VAL A 258 -30.60 2.22 -11.85
C VAL A 258 -31.20 3.50 -11.27
N VAL A 259 -30.41 4.55 -11.04
CA VAL A 259 -30.94 5.90 -10.73
C VAL A 259 -31.14 6.63 -12.07
N PRO A 260 -32.36 6.64 -12.65
CA PRO A 260 -32.61 7.54 -13.77
C PRO A 260 -32.32 8.94 -13.27
N LEU A 261 -31.40 9.64 -13.95
CA LEU A 261 -31.26 11.08 -13.83
C LEU A 261 -32.63 11.66 -14.17
N GLN A 262 -33.46 11.89 -13.15
CA GLN A 262 -34.60 12.77 -13.26
C GLN A 262 -34.00 14.12 -13.56
N SER A 263 -34.02 14.47 -14.84
CA SER A 263 -33.75 15.81 -15.35
C SER A 263 -34.79 16.75 -14.76
N ASN A 264 -34.53 17.23 -13.55
CA ASN A 264 -35.23 18.37 -13.00
C ASN A 264 -34.19 19.49 -12.86
N TYR A 265 -34.43 20.51 -13.69
CA TYR A 265 -33.85 21.85 -13.78
C TYR A 265 -32.89 22.07 -14.95
#